data_AF-A0A1Y5MTR0-F1
#
_entry.id   AF-A0A1Y5MTR0-F1
#
_cell.length_a   1.000
_cell.length_b   1.000
_cell.length_c   1.000
_cell.angle_alpha   90.00
_cell.angle_beta   90.00
_cell.angle_gamma   90.00
#
_symmetry.space_group_name_H-M   'P 1'
#
loop_
_entity.id
_entity.type
_entity.pdbx_description
1 polymer ?
#
loop_
_entity_poly.entity_id
_entity_poly.type
_entity_poly.pdbx_seq_one_letter_code
_entity_poly.pdbx_strand_id
1 'polypeptide(L)'
;MTTNEFYDVFMPIVEYYKADLSPAVIALYFEDLMDYEASELAAALKLVRQTRKYPTMPTSAEILEALNGDESAKAQKALDELVYAIGRYGPYRSVCFKDGAIMSVVRARGGWVKVCNLEGQDWENFKKWDFAKLYKIYTKTPQICPDYLIGESEANNGFNGVGGNEPVYFIGGANDGKFMGVAKFKALAEQKSPIKAILTGVIKRIGA
;
A
#
# COMPACT_ATOMS: atom_id res chain seq x y z
N MET A 1 2.45 -23.23 2.49
CA MET A 1 3.34 -24.40 2.70
C MET A 1 2.59 -25.60 3.27
N THR A 2 3.11 -26.83 3.11
CA THR A 2 2.60 -28.04 3.76
C THR A 2 3.03 -28.12 5.23
N THR A 3 2.38 -28.99 6.00
CA THR A 3 2.73 -29.23 7.41
C THR A 3 4.17 -29.71 7.58
N ASN A 4 4.65 -30.63 6.75
CA ASN A 4 6.03 -31.15 6.86
C ASN A 4 7.06 -30.04 6.60
N GLU A 5 6.85 -29.24 5.55
CA GLU A 5 7.72 -28.11 5.24
C GLU A 5 7.75 -27.08 6.37
N PHE A 6 6.60 -26.84 7.02
CA PHE A 6 6.55 -25.98 8.20
C PHE A 6 7.40 -26.53 9.34
N TYR A 7 7.27 -27.82 9.69
CA TYR A 7 8.07 -28.43 10.75
C TYR A 7 9.57 -28.37 10.45
N ASP A 8 9.98 -28.64 9.21
CA ASP A 8 11.39 -28.61 8.80
C ASP A 8 12.03 -27.22 8.99
N VAL A 9 11.26 -26.16 8.73
CA VAL A 9 11.73 -24.77 8.84
C VAL A 9 11.57 -24.20 10.24
N PHE A 10 10.48 -24.54 10.94
CA PHE A 10 10.11 -23.93 12.21
C PHE A 10 10.79 -24.60 13.41
N MET A 11 10.90 -25.93 13.45
CA MET A 11 11.48 -26.62 14.61
C MET A 11 12.92 -26.19 14.97
N PRO A 12 13.81 -25.87 14.02
CA PRO A 12 15.14 -25.34 14.35
C PRO A 12 15.11 -24.05 15.18
N ILE A 13 14.11 -23.17 14.99
CA ILE A 13 14.03 -21.94 15.80
C ILE A 13 13.51 -22.24 17.21
N VAL A 14 12.60 -23.21 17.35
CA VAL A 14 12.10 -23.68 18.65
C VAL A 14 13.25 -24.24 19.48
N GLU A 15 14.11 -25.05 18.86
CA GLU A 15 15.33 -25.57 19.48
C GLU A 15 16.33 -24.45 19.83
N TYR A 16 16.56 -23.50 18.92
CA TYR A 16 17.45 -22.36 19.16
C TYR A 16 17.08 -21.56 20.42
N TYR A 17 15.79 -21.29 20.62
CA TYR A 17 15.28 -20.59 21.81
C TYR A 17 15.04 -21.52 23.01
N LYS A 18 15.30 -22.83 22.88
CA LYS A 18 15.01 -23.85 23.90
C LYS A 18 13.56 -23.77 24.39
N ALA A 19 12.64 -23.50 23.48
CA ALA A 19 11.24 -23.28 23.80
C ALA A 19 10.51 -24.62 23.96
N ASP A 20 9.79 -24.77 25.08
CA ASP A 20 8.91 -25.91 25.31
C ASP A 20 7.49 -25.55 24.85
N LEU A 21 7.20 -25.83 23.58
CA LEU A 21 5.91 -25.51 22.97
C LEU A 21 5.02 -26.75 22.93
N SER A 22 3.79 -26.62 23.42
CA SER A 22 2.80 -27.68 23.28
C SER A 22 2.37 -27.85 21.81
N PRO A 23 1.87 -29.04 21.42
CA PRO A 23 1.35 -29.25 20.07
C PRO A 23 0.27 -28.24 19.66
N ALA A 24 -0.55 -27.80 20.61
CA ALA A 24 -1.57 -26.79 20.37
C ALA A 24 -0.96 -25.42 20.03
N VAL A 25 0.13 -25.02 20.70
CA VAL A 25 0.82 -23.76 20.38
C VAL A 25 1.48 -23.84 19.01
N ILE A 26 2.12 -24.96 18.68
CA ILE A 26 2.72 -25.18 17.35
C ILE A 26 1.64 -25.10 16.25
N ALA A 27 0.45 -25.66 16.49
CA ALA A 27 -0.67 -25.57 15.56
C ALA A 27 -1.12 -24.11 15.31
N LEU A 28 -1.12 -23.25 16.33
CA LEU A 28 -1.41 -21.81 16.17
C LEU A 28 -0.37 -21.10 15.30
N TYR A 29 0.93 -21.40 15.49
CA TYR A 29 1.95 -20.87 14.59
C TYR A 29 1.76 -21.35 13.15
N PHE A 30 1.38 -22.62 12.95
CA PHE A 30 1.12 -23.14 11.61
C PHE A 30 -0.07 -22.44 10.97
N GLU A 31 -1.19 -22.29 11.70
CA GLU A 31 -2.38 -21.58 11.23
C GLU A 31 -2.07 -20.14 10.79
N ASP A 32 -1.28 -19.41 11.58
CA ASP A 32 -0.91 -18.02 11.28
C ASP A 32 0.07 -17.89 10.09
N LEU A 33 0.85 -18.94 9.79
CA LEU A 33 1.99 -18.87 8.86
C LEU A 33 1.84 -19.76 7.61
N MET A 34 0.79 -20.59 7.53
CA MET A 34 0.65 -21.59 6.46
C MET A 34 0.46 -21.01 5.06
N ASP A 35 -0.02 -19.76 4.95
CA ASP A 35 -0.25 -19.07 3.68
C ASP A 35 1.04 -18.63 2.97
N TYR A 36 2.19 -18.70 3.65
CA TYR A 36 3.49 -18.35 3.08
C TYR A 36 4.22 -19.59 2.53
N GLU A 37 5.23 -19.34 1.70
CA GLU A 37 6.15 -20.36 1.25
C GLU A 37 7.20 -20.67 2.32
N ALA A 38 7.66 -21.93 2.40
CA ALA A 38 8.63 -22.34 3.41
C ALA A 38 9.96 -21.56 3.31
N SER A 39 10.34 -21.15 2.11
CA SER A 39 11.52 -20.31 1.87
C SER A 39 11.36 -18.89 2.43
N GLU A 40 10.15 -18.32 2.37
CA GLU A 40 9.83 -17.01 2.93
C GLU A 40 9.86 -17.05 4.45
N LEU A 41 9.26 -18.10 5.04
CA LEU A 41 9.31 -18.32 6.49
C LEU A 41 10.76 -18.48 6.97
N ALA A 42 11.59 -19.26 6.28
CA ALA A 42 13.00 -19.41 6.63
C ALA A 42 13.76 -18.08 6.64
N ALA A 43 13.49 -17.22 5.63
CA ALA A 43 14.07 -15.89 5.55
C ALA A 43 13.59 -14.97 6.69
N ALA A 44 12.29 -14.99 7.01
CA ALA A 44 11.71 -14.21 8.09
C ALA A 44 12.26 -14.64 9.46
N LEU A 45 12.31 -15.95 9.73
CA LEU A 45 12.91 -16.50 10.95
C LEU A 45 14.39 -16.10 11.09
N LYS A 46 15.14 -16.10 9.98
CA LYS A 46 16.53 -15.61 9.95
C LYS A 46 16.60 -14.13 10.31
N LEU A 47 15.73 -13.31 9.75
CA LEU A 47 15.67 -11.88 10.04
C LEU A 47 15.37 -11.63 11.53
N VAL A 48 14.34 -12.30 12.08
CA VAL A 48 13.97 -12.20 13.50
C VAL A 48 15.15 -12.55 14.40
N ARG A 49 15.89 -13.63 14.12
CA ARG A 49 17.08 -13.99 14.89
C ARG A 49 18.19 -12.94 14.83
N GLN A 50 18.29 -12.19 13.74
CA GLN A 50 19.35 -11.18 13.55
C GLN A 50 19.00 -9.82 14.18
N THR A 51 17.71 -9.48 14.24
CA THR A 51 17.26 -8.15 14.70
C THR A 51 16.74 -8.16 16.13
N ARG A 52 16.17 -9.27 16.60
CA ARG A 52 15.55 -9.39 17.91
C ARG A 52 16.60 -9.75 18.98
N LYS A 53 16.63 -8.97 20.06
CA LYS A 53 17.57 -9.16 21.18
C LYS A 53 17.02 -9.98 22.34
N TYR A 54 15.74 -10.37 22.28
CA TYR A 54 15.08 -11.09 23.37
C TYR A 54 15.43 -12.58 23.35
N PRO A 55 15.66 -13.20 24.52
CA PRO A 55 16.03 -14.60 24.63
C PRO A 55 14.84 -15.57 24.55
N THR A 56 13.61 -15.06 24.52
CA THR A 56 12.37 -15.87 24.46
C THR A 56 12.03 -16.25 23.02
N MET A 57 11.14 -17.22 22.81
CA MET A 57 10.63 -17.52 21.47
C MET A 57 9.89 -16.29 20.86
N PRO A 58 10.14 -15.93 19.59
CA PRO A 58 9.35 -14.93 18.88
C PRO A 58 7.89 -15.35 18.74
N THR A 59 6.98 -14.40 18.91
CA THR A 59 5.54 -14.63 18.66
C THR A 59 5.25 -14.78 17.16
N SER A 60 4.11 -15.38 16.80
CA SER A 60 3.68 -15.47 15.39
C SER A 60 3.55 -14.07 14.78
N ALA A 61 3.11 -13.08 15.55
CA ALA A 61 3.07 -11.67 15.14
C ALA A 61 4.44 -11.08 14.76
N GLU A 62 5.49 -11.36 15.54
CA GLU A 62 6.86 -10.91 15.23
C GLU A 62 7.40 -11.57 13.95
N ILE A 63 7.04 -12.83 13.70
CA ILE A 63 7.41 -13.55 12.48
C ILE A 63 6.62 -12.99 11.28
N LEU A 64 5.32 -12.74 11.46
CA LEU A 64 4.47 -12.09 10.46
C LEU A 64 4.96 -10.68 10.11
N GLU A 65 5.49 -9.93 11.07
CA GLU A 65 6.14 -8.63 10.81
C GLU A 65 7.40 -8.80 9.96
N ALA A 66 8.21 -9.84 10.20
CA ALA A 66 9.37 -10.12 9.38
C ALA A 66 9.00 -10.62 7.95
N LEU A 67 7.91 -11.38 7.82
CA LEU A 67 7.37 -11.85 6.54
C LEU A 67 6.81 -10.69 5.71
N ASN A 68 5.97 -9.87 6.34
CA ASN A 68 5.27 -8.78 5.66
C ASN A 68 6.13 -7.52 5.57
N GLY A 69 7.19 -7.40 6.38
CA GLY A 69 7.91 -6.17 6.64
C GLY A 69 7.18 -5.26 7.64
N ASP A 70 7.95 -4.44 8.35
CA ASP A 70 7.42 -3.50 9.34
C ASP A 70 6.41 -2.52 8.71
N GLU A 71 5.13 -2.68 9.08
CA GLU A 71 4.03 -1.83 8.64
C GLU A 71 4.28 -0.35 8.98
N SER A 72 4.94 -0.08 10.11
CA SER A 72 5.29 1.28 10.55
C SER A 72 6.36 1.87 9.64
N ALA A 73 7.41 1.12 9.32
CA ALA A 73 8.42 1.55 8.36
C ALA A 73 7.85 1.75 6.95
N LYS A 74 6.91 0.90 6.51
CA LYS A 74 6.19 1.09 5.24
C LYS A 74 5.36 2.37 5.25
N ALA A 75 4.58 2.59 6.30
CA ALA A 75 3.79 3.80 6.45
C ALA A 75 4.67 5.05 6.51
N GLN A 76 5.82 5.00 7.18
CA GLN A 76 6.75 6.12 7.22
C GLN A 76 7.33 6.43 5.83
N LYS A 77 7.77 5.42 5.07
CA LYS A 77 8.25 5.62 3.69
C LYS A 77 7.16 6.22 2.78
N ALA A 78 5.93 5.75 2.90
CA ALA A 78 4.80 6.29 2.16
C ALA A 78 4.48 7.73 2.56
N LEU A 79 4.64 8.08 3.85
CA LEU A 79 4.53 9.46 4.31
C LEU A 79 5.64 10.32 3.74
N ASP A 80 6.88 9.85 3.73
CA ASP A 80 8.02 10.58 3.16
C ASP A 80 7.82 10.86 1.66
N GLU A 81 7.29 9.88 0.91
CA GLU A 81 6.92 10.04 -0.51
C GLU A 81 5.79 11.08 -0.69
N LEU A 82 4.78 11.07 0.19
CA LEU A 82 3.74 12.09 0.20
C LEU A 82 4.33 13.49 0.48
N VAL A 83 5.18 13.64 1.49
CA VAL A 83 5.83 14.91 1.84
C VAL A 83 6.70 15.42 0.69
N TYR A 84 7.47 14.53 0.05
CA TYR A 84 8.24 14.85 -1.15
C TYR A 84 7.35 15.39 -2.27
N ALA A 85 6.25 14.71 -2.56
CA ALA A 85 5.32 15.13 -3.60
C ALA A 85 4.69 16.50 -3.28
N ILE A 86 4.30 16.75 -2.02
CA ILE A 86 3.74 18.03 -1.57
C ILE A 86 4.77 19.15 -1.82
N GLY A 87 6.01 18.97 -1.38
CA GLY A 87 7.07 19.96 -1.57
C GLY A 87 7.43 20.22 -3.04
N ARG A 88 7.35 19.20 -3.90
CA ARG A 88 7.74 19.30 -5.32
C ARG A 88 6.64 19.83 -6.23
N TYR A 89 5.40 19.41 -6.00
CA TYR A 89 4.29 19.68 -6.92
C TYR A 89 3.28 20.68 -6.36
N GLY A 90 3.19 20.80 -5.04
CA GLY A 90 2.27 21.72 -4.36
C GLY A 90 0.80 21.42 -4.64
N PRO A 91 -0.12 22.27 -4.14
CA PRO A 91 -1.57 22.07 -4.28
C PRO A 91 -2.06 22.22 -5.73
N TYR A 92 -1.31 22.93 -6.57
CA TYR A 92 -1.75 23.34 -7.91
C TYR A 92 -1.73 22.22 -8.96
N ARG A 93 -0.80 21.28 -8.86
CA ARG A 93 -0.55 20.25 -9.88
C ARG A 93 -1.22 18.93 -9.49
N SER A 94 -1.85 18.28 -10.46
CA SER A 94 -2.44 16.94 -10.29
C SER A 94 -1.34 15.88 -10.19
N VAL A 95 -1.51 14.89 -9.32
CA VAL A 95 -0.51 13.85 -9.04
C VAL A 95 -1.13 12.45 -8.99
N CYS A 96 -0.38 11.45 -9.45
CA CYS A 96 -0.76 10.04 -9.42
C CYS A 96 0.36 9.26 -8.74
N PHE A 97 0.13 8.77 -7.53
CA PHE A 97 1.10 7.91 -6.85
C PHE A 97 1.01 6.50 -7.41
N LYS A 98 2.15 5.82 -7.51
CA LYS A 98 2.17 4.37 -7.77
C LYS A 98 1.46 3.62 -6.63
N ASP A 99 1.60 4.11 -5.40
CA ASP A 99 0.94 3.55 -4.23
C ASP A 99 -0.49 4.13 -4.08
N GLY A 100 -1.48 3.29 -4.38
CA GLY A 100 -2.89 3.63 -4.25
C GLY A 100 -3.35 3.88 -2.80
N ALA A 101 -2.64 3.34 -1.79
CA ALA A 101 -2.96 3.60 -0.40
C ALA A 101 -2.67 5.05 -0.03
N ILE A 102 -1.56 5.64 -0.52
CA ILE A 102 -1.26 7.07 -0.33
C ILE A 102 -2.41 7.93 -0.86
N MET A 103 -2.86 7.66 -2.10
CA MET A 103 -3.95 8.44 -2.70
C MET A 103 -5.27 8.28 -1.94
N SER A 104 -5.53 7.08 -1.42
CA SER A 104 -6.73 6.80 -0.62
C SER A 104 -6.71 7.55 0.72
N VAL A 105 -5.56 7.61 1.40
CA VAL A 105 -5.38 8.42 2.62
C VAL A 105 -5.65 9.90 2.33
N VAL A 106 -5.06 10.43 1.26
CA VAL A 106 -5.24 11.84 0.88
C VAL A 106 -6.70 12.14 0.56
N ARG A 107 -7.37 11.27 -0.21
CA ARG A 107 -8.80 11.40 -0.50
C ARG A 107 -9.64 11.41 0.78
N ALA A 108 -9.35 10.51 1.73
CA ALA A 108 -10.06 10.43 3.02
C ALA A 108 -9.89 11.70 3.88
N ARG A 109 -8.79 12.44 3.70
CA ARG A 109 -8.54 13.72 4.38
C ARG A 109 -8.98 14.96 3.60
N GLY A 110 -9.82 14.77 2.58
CA GLY A 110 -10.44 15.85 1.82
C GLY A 110 -9.69 16.26 0.56
N GLY A 111 -8.80 15.39 0.06
CA GLY A 111 -8.14 15.54 -1.22
C GLY A 111 -6.81 16.29 -1.16
N TRP A 112 -6.17 16.35 -2.33
CA TRP A 112 -4.79 16.81 -2.46
C TRP A 112 -4.58 18.26 -2.08
N VAL A 113 -5.43 19.16 -2.58
CA VAL A 113 -5.36 20.59 -2.26
C VAL A 113 -5.46 20.81 -0.75
N LYS A 114 -6.39 20.13 -0.07
CA LYS A 114 -6.56 20.26 1.39
C LYS A 114 -5.35 19.74 2.15
N VAL A 115 -4.82 18.57 1.76
CA VAL A 115 -3.65 17.97 2.42
C VAL A 115 -2.40 18.82 2.21
N CYS A 116 -2.19 19.39 1.01
CA CYS A 116 -1.07 20.29 0.73
C CYS A 116 -1.10 21.57 1.57
N ASN A 117 -2.29 22.03 1.93
CA ASN A 117 -2.51 23.27 2.68
C ASN A 117 -2.67 23.02 4.20
N LEU A 118 -2.36 21.81 4.69
CA LEU A 118 -2.32 21.56 6.14
C LEU A 118 -1.11 22.28 6.75
N GLU A 119 -1.34 22.97 7.86
CA GLU A 119 -0.31 23.73 8.57
C GLU A 119 -0.40 23.49 10.09
N GLY A 120 0.64 23.90 10.82
CA GLY A 120 0.66 23.89 12.28
C GLY A 120 0.29 22.54 12.89
N GLN A 121 -0.60 22.57 13.89
CA GLN A 121 -1.00 21.38 14.65
C GLN A 121 -1.75 20.35 13.78
N ASP A 122 -2.50 20.78 12.76
CA ASP A 122 -3.24 19.88 11.90
C ASP A 122 -2.29 19.04 11.03
N TRP A 123 -1.22 19.66 10.52
CA TRP A 123 -0.16 18.94 9.81
C TRP A 123 0.59 17.96 10.72
N GLU A 124 0.93 18.39 11.93
CA GLU A 124 1.60 17.53 12.92
C GLU A 124 0.73 16.33 13.32
N ASN A 125 -0.57 16.54 13.55
CA ASN A 125 -1.52 15.48 13.86
C ASN A 125 -1.68 14.52 12.68
N PHE A 126 -1.75 15.06 11.46
CA PHE A 126 -1.89 14.26 10.26
C PHE A 126 -0.71 13.28 10.10
N LYS A 127 0.53 13.79 10.18
CA LYS A 127 1.74 12.98 10.07
C LYS A 127 1.85 11.93 11.18
N LYS A 128 1.61 12.33 12.44
CA LYS A 128 1.87 11.48 13.62
C LYS A 128 0.82 10.40 13.82
N TRP A 129 -0.46 10.72 13.60
CA TRP A 129 -1.56 9.86 14.04
C TRP A 129 -2.41 9.36 12.89
N ASP A 130 -2.78 10.26 11.98
CA ASP A 130 -3.79 9.96 10.99
C ASP A 130 -3.24 9.16 9.80
N PHE A 131 -2.06 9.54 9.30
CA PHE A 131 -1.51 8.96 8.08
C PHE A 131 -1.24 7.47 8.27
N ALA A 132 -0.41 7.09 9.24
CA ALA A 132 -0.04 5.69 9.46
C ALA A 132 -1.25 4.79 9.72
N LYS A 133 -2.22 5.28 10.52
CA LYS A 133 -3.47 4.58 10.82
C LYS A 133 -4.28 4.33 9.55
N LEU A 134 -4.51 5.36 8.74
CA LEU A 134 -5.30 5.23 7.52
C LEU A 134 -4.57 4.42 6.45
N TYR A 135 -3.26 4.63 6.31
CA TYR A 135 -2.43 3.91 5.35
C TYR A 135 -2.49 2.39 5.59
N LYS A 136 -2.38 1.96 6.84
CA LYS A 136 -2.56 0.55 7.24
C LYS A 136 -3.93 0.00 6.82
N ILE A 137 -5.00 0.77 7.00
CA ILE A 137 -6.36 0.37 6.58
C ILE A 137 -6.44 0.23 5.06
N TYR A 138 -5.98 1.23 4.31
CA TYR A 138 -6.07 1.25 2.85
C TYR A 138 -5.11 0.30 2.15
N THR A 139 -4.06 -0.17 2.84
CA THR A 139 -3.18 -1.22 2.34
C THR A 139 -3.86 -2.59 2.38
N LYS A 140 -4.68 -2.84 3.42
CA LYS A 140 -5.33 -4.14 3.65
C LYS A 140 -6.65 -4.29 2.91
N THR A 141 -7.36 -3.18 2.72
CA THR A 141 -8.68 -3.19 2.10
C THR A 141 -8.60 -2.52 0.73
N PRO A 142 -8.76 -3.28 -0.38
CA PRO A 142 -8.85 -2.70 -1.70
C PRO A 142 -10.15 -1.89 -1.79
N GLN A 143 -10.04 -0.58 -1.58
CA GLN A 143 -11.11 0.38 -1.78
C GLN A 143 -11.05 0.96 -3.19
N ILE A 144 -12.12 1.65 -3.61
CA ILE A 144 -12.10 2.46 -4.84
C ILE A 144 -11.09 3.60 -4.65
N CYS A 145 -9.85 3.31 -5.02
CA CYS A 145 -8.74 4.24 -5.08
C CYS A 145 -9.08 5.30 -6.15
N PRO A 146 -8.86 6.60 -5.90
CA PRO A 146 -8.93 7.58 -6.98
C PRO A 146 -7.89 7.25 -8.05
N ASP A 147 -8.23 7.43 -9.33
CA ASP A 147 -7.28 7.17 -10.41
C ASP A 147 -6.04 8.08 -10.32
N TYR A 148 -6.24 9.31 -9.86
CA TYR A 148 -5.21 10.28 -9.50
C TYR A 148 -5.82 11.35 -8.58
N LEU A 149 -4.98 12.20 -8.01
CA LEU A 149 -5.37 13.29 -7.16
C LEU A 149 -5.36 14.62 -7.93
N ILE A 150 -6.52 15.28 -7.97
CA ILE A 150 -6.74 16.52 -8.71
C ILE A 150 -6.10 17.71 -7.98
N GLY A 151 -5.26 18.46 -8.69
CA GLY A 151 -4.70 19.73 -8.22
C GLY A 151 -5.61 20.92 -8.53
N GLU A 152 -5.33 22.04 -7.88
CA GLU A 152 -6.15 23.25 -7.97
C GLU A 152 -6.28 23.80 -9.39
N SER A 153 -5.23 23.70 -10.21
CA SER A 153 -5.26 24.22 -11.59
C SER A 153 -6.29 23.47 -12.43
N GLU A 154 -6.29 22.13 -12.34
CA GLU A 154 -7.26 21.30 -13.06
C GLU A 154 -8.68 21.51 -12.53
N ALA A 155 -8.85 21.62 -11.21
CA ALA A 155 -10.14 21.89 -10.60
C ALA A 155 -10.73 23.22 -11.09
N ASN A 156 -9.93 24.29 -11.08
CA ASN A 156 -10.35 25.62 -11.52
C ASN A 156 -10.62 25.67 -13.03
N ASN A 157 -9.75 25.09 -13.85
CA ASN A 157 -9.95 25.05 -15.30
C ASN A 157 -11.17 24.20 -15.68
N GLY A 158 -11.40 23.09 -14.99
CA GLY A 158 -12.58 22.26 -15.15
C GLY A 158 -13.86 23.02 -14.80
N PHE A 159 -13.87 23.75 -13.69
CA PHE A 159 -14.99 24.61 -13.29
C PHE A 159 -15.28 25.70 -14.32
N ASN A 160 -14.23 26.30 -14.89
CA ASN A 160 -14.34 27.34 -15.91
C ASN A 160 -14.59 26.82 -17.34
N GLY A 161 -14.68 25.50 -17.53
CA GLY A 161 -14.92 24.88 -18.84
C GLY A 161 -13.76 24.97 -19.84
N VAL A 162 -12.54 25.28 -19.37
CA VAL A 162 -11.33 25.44 -20.19
C VAL A 162 -10.27 24.36 -19.95
N GLY A 163 -10.59 23.35 -19.13
CA GLY A 163 -9.65 22.27 -18.79
C GLY A 163 -9.50 21.18 -19.86
N GLY A 164 -8.65 20.19 -19.57
CA GLY A 164 -8.50 18.95 -20.35
C GLY A 164 -7.06 18.60 -20.74
N ASN A 165 -6.13 19.54 -20.63
CA ASN A 165 -4.73 19.36 -21.03
C ASN A 165 -3.74 19.49 -19.87
N GLU A 166 -4.23 19.57 -18.63
CA GLU A 166 -3.39 19.68 -17.44
C GLU A 166 -2.49 18.45 -17.30
N PRO A 167 -1.25 18.61 -16.81
CA PRO A 167 -0.37 17.49 -16.54
C PRO A 167 -0.74 16.80 -15.22
N VAL A 168 -0.84 15.47 -15.27
CA VAL A 168 -0.86 14.58 -14.10
C VAL A 168 0.55 14.01 -13.91
N TYR A 169 1.21 14.36 -12.80
CA TYR A 169 2.58 13.92 -12.51
C TYR A 169 2.58 12.58 -11.78
N PHE A 170 3.43 11.65 -12.22
CA PHE A 170 3.59 10.35 -11.60
C PHE A 170 4.60 10.42 -10.45
N ILE A 171 4.23 9.82 -9.32
CA ILE A 171 5.07 9.71 -8.11
C ILE A 171 5.39 8.24 -7.87
N GLY A 172 6.68 7.95 -7.78
CA GLY A 172 7.20 6.60 -7.55
C GLY A 172 7.23 5.70 -8.80
N GLY A 173 7.98 4.59 -8.67
CA GLY A 173 8.14 3.60 -9.75
C GLY A 173 8.93 4.08 -10.97
N ALA A 174 8.77 3.38 -12.09
CA ALA A 174 9.56 3.63 -13.32
C ALA A 174 9.21 4.93 -14.07
N ASN A 175 8.10 5.57 -13.69
CA ASN A 175 7.62 6.81 -14.32
C ASN A 175 7.74 8.02 -13.39
N ASP A 176 8.41 7.89 -12.24
CA ASP A 176 8.57 8.98 -11.29
C ASP A 176 9.07 10.27 -11.97
N GLY A 177 8.43 11.39 -11.66
CA GLY A 177 8.75 12.71 -12.21
C GLY A 177 8.25 12.96 -13.63
N LYS A 178 7.79 11.94 -14.37
CA LYS A 178 7.14 12.11 -15.67
C LYS A 178 5.69 12.55 -15.48
N PHE A 179 5.06 13.03 -16.55
CA PHE A 179 3.65 13.40 -16.52
C PHE A 179 2.88 12.88 -17.73
N MET A 180 1.56 12.85 -17.60
CA MET A 180 0.62 12.58 -18.69
C MET A 180 -0.50 13.62 -18.67
N GLY A 181 -0.94 14.09 -19.83
CA GLY A 181 -2.08 15.01 -19.90
C GLY A 181 -3.39 14.33 -19.45
N VAL A 182 -4.24 15.07 -18.75
CA VAL A 182 -5.53 14.58 -18.18
C VAL A 182 -6.41 13.89 -19.22
N ALA A 183 -6.56 14.43 -20.43
CA ALA A 183 -7.35 13.78 -21.49
C ALA A 183 -6.84 12.37 -21.84
N LYS A 184 -5.52 12.22 -21.98
CA LYS A 184 -4.88 10.91 -22.26
C LYS A 184 -5.01 9.98 -21.07
N PHE A 185 -4.89 10.52 -19.85
CA PHE A 185 -5.04 9.76 -18.61
C PHE A 185 -6.47 9.20 -18.48
N LYS A 186 -7.50 10.04 -18.63
CA LYS A 186 -8.91 9.65 -18.55
C LYS A 186 -9.28 8.61 -19.62
N ALA A 187 -8.80 8.79 -20.86
CA ALA A 187 -9.00 7.81 -21.93
C ALA A 187 -8.41 6.43 -21.58
N LEU A 188 -7.24 6.39 -20.92
CA LEU A 188 -6.62 5.14 -20.48
C LEU A 188 -7.36 4.50 -19.30
N ALA A 189 -7.82 5.30 -18.33
CA ALA A 189 -8.61 4.84 -17.20
C ALA A 189 -9.95 4.24 -17.64
N GLU A 190 -10.64 4.88 -18.59
CA GLU A 190 -11.90 4.39 -19.17
C GLU A 190 -11.75 3.05 -19.89
N GLN A 191 -10.62 2.81 -20.56
CA GLN A 191 -10.35 1.53 -21.25
C GLN A 191 -10.12 0.37 -20.27
N LYS A 192 -9.65 0.66 -19.06
CA LYS A 192 -9.45 -0.34 -17.99
C LYS A 192 -10.71 -0.61 -17.16
N SER A 193 -11.75 0.20 -17.33
CA SER A 193 -13.00 0.03 -16.57
C SER A 193 -13.74 -1.24 -17.01
N PRO A 194 -14.08 -2.16 -16.08
CA PRO A 194 -14.79 -3.40 -16.41
C PRO A 194 -16.15 -3.15 -17.05
N ILE A 195 -16.79 -2.01 -16.79
CA ILE A 195 -18.08 -1.62 -17.36
C ILE A 195 -17.99 -1.43 -18.88
N LYS A 196 -16.90 -0.83 -19.38
CA LYS A 196 -16.70 -0.65 -20.83
C LYS A 196 -16.19 -1.93 -21.49
N ALA A 197 -15.40 -2.77 -20.80
CA ALA A 197 -15.02 -4.11 -21.27
C ALA A 197 -16.26 -5.02 -21.47
N ILE A 198 -17.32 -4.84 -20.68
CA ILE A 198 -18.62 -5.51 -20.88
C ILE A 198 -19.38 -4.91 -22.07
N LEU A 199 -19.37 -3.58 -22.25
CA LEU A 199 -20.07 -2.91 -23.36
C LEU A 199 -19.36 -3.04 -24.73
N THR A 200 -18.03 -3.13 -24.75
CA THR A 200 -17.20 -3.40 -25.94
C THR A 200 -16.90 -4.90 -26.11
N GLY A 201 -17.30 -5.70 -25.12
CA GLY A 201 -17.27 -7.16 -25.14
C GLY A 201 -18.29 -7.69 -26.14
N VAL A 202 -17.77 -7.99 -27.34
CA VAL A 202 -18.36 -8.89 -28.33
C VAL A 202 -19.09 -10.01 -27.61
N ILE A 203 -20.41 -9.99 -27.73
CA ILE A 203 -21.29 -11.12 -27.43
C ILE A 203 -20.82 -12.29 -28.31
N LYS A 204 -19.96 -13.16 -27.79
CA LYS A 204 -20.09 -14.58 -28.10
C LYS A 204 -20.98 -15.17 -27.02
N ARG A 205 -22.28 -14.94 -27.21
CA ARG A 205 -23.32 -15.75 -26.58
C ARG A 205 -22.98 -17.20 -26.89
N ILE A 206 -22.80 -17.96 -25.82
CA ILE A 206 -22.89 -19.41 -25.79
C ILE A 206 -24.24 -19.78 -26.40
N GLY A 207 -24.25 -20.63 -27.43
CA GLY A 207 -25.47 -21.26 -27.95
C GLY A 207 -25.52 -21.49 -29.46
N ALA A 208 -24.92 -22.59 -29.92
CA ALA A 208 -25.45 -23.56 -30.91
C ALA A 208 -24.43 -24.70 -31.08
#